data_AF-A0A5C7KUA3-F1
#
_entry.id   AF-A0A5C7KUA3-F1
#
_cell.length_a   1.000
_cell.length_b   1.000
_cell.length_c   1.000
_cell.angle_alpha   90.00
_cell.angle_beta   90.00
_cell.angle_gamma   90.00
#
_symmetry.space_group_name_H-M   'P 1'
#
loop_
_entity.id
_entity.type
_entity.pdbx_description
1 polymer ?
#
loop_
_entity_poly.entity_id
_entity_poly.type
_entity_poly.pdbx_seq_one_letter_code
_entity_poly.pdbx_strand_id
1 'polypeptide(L)'
;MEMPPSILFILNVVIIALAGAIIEIVMEKENGWGGALDKKTWYGKVIGENNRVLKFLARSAGVPYFFGYAIAMYFVLVPSILLFEYTVFDQSIVFFIVIYFSILALEDFTWFLLNPYFHSLRELLKGPNGSIWWHKKWVKIGNQCYLPKSYFISIVVVLTLLILNQYI
;
A
#
# COMPACT_ATOMS: atom_id res chain seq x y z
N MET A 1 -5.95 -14.56 -29.40
CA MET A 1 -6.25 -15.29 -28.15
C MET A 1 -6.45 -14.22 -27.10
N GLU A 2 -7.67 -14.03 -26.62
CA GLU A 2 -7.96 -13.00 -25.60
C GLU A 2 -7.39 -13.46 -24.25
N MET A 3 -6.80 -12.53 -23.53
CA MET A 3 -6.20 -12.81 -22.23
C MET A 3 -7.32 -12.97 -21.19
N PRO A 4 -7.30 -14.01 -20.33
CA PRO A 4 -8.29 -14.16 -19.28
C PRO A 4 -8.36 -12.90 -18.39
N PRO A 5 -9.56 -12.45 -17.97
CA PRO A 5 -9.73 -11.27 -17.14
C PRO A 5 -8.93 -11.31 -15.83
N SER A 6 -8.74 -12.51 -15.26
CA SER A 6 -7.91 -12.72 -14.06
C SER A 6 -6.43 -12.40 -14.27
N ILE A 7 -5.90 -12.65 -15.47
CA ILE A 7 -4.50 -12.33 -15.80
C ILE A 7 -4.36 -10.81 -15.99
N LEU A 8 -5.33 -10.16 -16.66
CA LEU A 8 -5.35 -8.71 -16.80
C LEU A 8 -5.40 -8.00 -15.44
N PHE A 9 -6.23 -8.50 -14.51
CA PHE A 9 -6.28 -8.04 -13.12
C PHE A 9 -4.92 -8.15 -12.43
N ILE A 10 -4.29 -9.33 -12.47
CA ILE A 10 -2.98 -9.55 -11.81
C ILE A 10 -1.92 -8.62 -12.41
N LEU A 11 -1.86 -8.52 -13.74
CA LEU A 11 -0.91 -7.64 -14.42
C LEU A 11 -1.13 -6.19 -14.04
N ASN A 12 -2.38 -5.72 -13.99
CA ASN A 12 -2.72 -4.36 -13.60
C ASN A 12 -2.22 -4.04 -12.19
N VAL A 13 -2.58 -4.88 -11.21
CA VAL A 13 -2.14 -4.73 -9.81
C VAL A 13 -0.62 -4.73 -9.71
N VAL A 14 0.07 -5.66 -10.36
CA VAL A 14 1.53 -5.78 -10.33
C VAL A 14 2.20 -4.55 -10.97
N ILE A 15 1.72 -4.08 -12.12
CA ILE A 15 2.32 -2.94 -12.82
C ILE A 15 2.20 -1.68 -11.98
N ILE A 16 1.01 -1.38 -11.45
CA ILE A 16 0.79 -0.15 -10.66
C ILE A 16 1.59 -0.22 -9.35
N ALA A 17 1.52 -1.35 -8.63
CA ALA A 17 2.25 -1.53 -7.37
C ALA A 17 3.77 -1.46 -7.58
N LEU A 18 4.31 -2.07 -8.63
CA LEU A 18 5.74 -2.02 -8.93
C LEU A 18 6.19 -0.60 -9.28
N ALA A 19 5.41 0.13 -10.09
CA ALA A 19 5.72 1.51 -10.42
C ALA A 19 5.73 2.41 -9.16
N GLY A 20 4.72 2.28 -8.30
CA GLY A 20 4.65 2.98 -7.02
C GLY A 20 5.84 2.67 -6.11
N ALA A 21 6.16 1.38 -5.95
CA ALA A 21 7.27 0.94 -5.12
C ALA A 21 8.62 1.46 -5.64
N ILE A 22 8.86 1.47 -6.96
CA ILE A 22 10.09 2.03 -7.54
C ILE A 22 10.22 3.52 -7.23
N ILE A 23 9.15 4.30 -7.39
CA ILE A 23 9.16 5.74 -7.08
C ILE A 23 9.49 5.95 -5.60
N GLU A 24 8.82 5.20 -4.72
CA GLU A 24 9.03 5.28 -3.27
C GLU A 24 10.45 4.86 -2.87
N ILE A 25 11.01 3.79 -3.45
CA ILE A 25 12.41 3.37 -3.23
C ILE A 25 13.39 4.49 -3.59
N VAL A 26 13.20 5.13 -4.75
CA VAL A 26 14.10 6.19 -5.22
C VAL A 26 14.02 7.42 -4.30
N MET A 27 12.83 7.75 -3.82
CA MET A 27 12.61 8.90 -2.94
C MET A 27 13.09 8.67 -1.51
N GLU A 28 12.80 7.51 -0.93
CA GLU A 28 12.99 7.25 0.50
C GLU A 28 14.34 6.61 0.84
N LYS A 29 14.90 5.82 -0.09
CA LYS A 29 16.14 5.07 0.08
C LYS A 29 16.14 4.28 1.39
N GLU A 30 17.02 4.61 2.33
CA GLU A 30 17.20 3.89 3.60
C GLU A 30 16.25 4.33 4.73
N ASN A 31 15.55 5.45 4.58
CA ASN A 31 14.84 6.08 5.70
C ASN A 31 13.42 5.53 5.88
N GLY A 32 12.78 5.15 4.77
CA GLY A 32 11.41 4.65 4.72
C GLY A 32 10.35 5.67 5.17
N TRP A 33 9.11 5.49 4.72
CA TRP A 33 7.92 6.23 5.15
C TRP A 33 8.13 7.76 5.25
N GLY A 34 8.72 8.33 4.21
CA GLY A 34 9.02 9.75 4.09
C GLY A 34 10.11 10.28 5.02
N GLY A 35 10.88 9.42 5.70
CA GLY A 35 11.91 9.82 6.66
C GLY A 35 13.06 10.64 6.07
N ALA A 36 13.31 10.53 4.76
CA ALA A 36 14.31 11.32 4.04
C ALA A 36 13.82 12.71 3.63
N LEU A 37 12.51 12.98 3.76
CA LEU A 37 11.87 14.15 3.16
C LEU A 37 11.83 15.31 4.16
N ASP A 38 12.17 16.52 3.68
CA ASP A 38 12.06 17.73 4.50
C ASP A 38 10.60 18.02 4.85
N LYS A 39 10.32 18.14 6.16
CA LYS A 39 8.97 18.37 6.70
C LYS A 39 8.28 19.64 6.16
N LYS A 40 9.04 20.59 5.61
CA LYS A 40 8.53 21.85 5.08
C LYS A 40 8.17 21.82 3.60
N THR A 41 8.74 20.89 2.82
CA THR A 41 8.39 20.75 1.40
C THR A 41 7.11 19.94 1.22
N TRP A 42 6.47 20.08 0.05
CA TRP A 42 5.22 19.40 -0.36
C TRP A 42 5.20 17.88 -0.06
N TYR A 43 6.39 17.28 0.05
CA TYR A 43 6.66 15.88 0.34
C TYR A 43 6.74 15.51 1.83
N GLY A 44 7.07 16.46 2.72
CA GLY A 44 7.20 16.22 4.17
C GLY A 44 6.17 16.94 5.05
N LYS A 45 5.25 17.73 4.49
CA LYS A 45 4.14 18.24 5.27
C LYS A 45 3.33 17.04 5.75
N VAL A 46 3.27 16.83 7.07
CA VAL A 46 2.41 15.80 7.68
C VAL A 46 0.97 16.23 7.48
N ILE A 47 0.41 15.85 6.34
CA ILE A 47 -0.99 16.14 6.01
C ILE A 47 -1.82 15.11 6.74
N GLY A 48 -2.46 15.54 7.82
CA GLY A 48 -3.21 14.65 8.69
C GLY A 48 -3.10 15.03 10.15
N GLU A 49 -2.06 15.76 10.56
CA GLU A 49 -1.96 16.24 11.96
C GLU A 49 -3.14 17.12 12.39
N ASN A 50 -3.84 17.74 11.46
CA ASN A 50 -5.04 18.54 11.75
C ASN A 50 -6.34 17.98 11.15
N ASN A 51 -6.28 16.90 10.36
CA ASN A 51 -7.46 16.30 9.72
C ASN A 51 -7.88 15.02 10.46
N ARG A 52 -9.10 15.01 11.03
CA ARG A 52 -9.62 13.88 11.82
C ARG A 52 -9.76 12.59 11.01
N VAL A 53 -10.15 12.68 9.74
CA VAL A 53 -10.33 11.52 8.86
C VAL A 53 -8.97 10.87 8.59
N LEU A 54 -7.97 11.66 8.19
CA LEU A 54 -6.63 11.14 7.93
C LEU A 54 -5.97 10.55 9.19
N LYS A 55 -6.20 11.13 10.38
CA LYS A 55 -5.76 10.52 11.64
C LYS A 55 -6.41 9.18 11.90
N PHE A 56 -7.72 9.08 11.66
CA PHE A 56 -8.45 7.84 11.85
C PHE A 56 -7.93 6.76 10.89
N LEU A 57 -7.76 7.09 9.61
CA LEU A 57 -7.22 6.18 8.61
C LEU A 57 -5.81 5.70 8.95
N ALA A 58 -4.90 6.62 9.32
CA ALA A 58 -3.53 6.26 9.71
C ALA A 58 -3.50 5.30 10.91
N ARG A 59 -4.30 5.57 11.95
CA ARG A 59 -4.43 4.67 13.12
C ARG A 59 -5.00 3.30 12.77
N SER A 60 -5.96 3.25 11.85
CA SER A 60 -6.58 2.02 11.38
C SER A 60 -5.59 1.18 10.57
N ALA A 61 -4.88 1.81 9.63
CA ALA A 61 -3.80 1.19 8.85
C ALA A 61 -2.58 0.81 9.71
N GLY A 62 -2.42 1.41 10.89
CA GLY A 62 -1.31 1.13 11.79
C GLY A 62 -0.02 1.85 11.42
N VAL A 63 -0.15 3.03 10.80
CA VAL A 63 0.94 3.91 10.38
C VAL A 63 0.86 5.24 11.14
N PRO A 64 1.97 5.98 11.32
CA PRO A 64 1.98 7.16 12.18
C PRO A 64 1.17 8.32 11.58
N TYR A 65 1.29 8.52 10.27
CA TYR A 65 0.65 9.59 9.50
C TYR A 65 0.81 9.31 8.01
N PHE A 66 0.03 10.01 7.18
CA PHE A 66 0.27 10.08 5.73
C PHE A 66 1.06 11.35 5.41
N PHE A 67 2.10 11.21 4.58
CA PHE A 67 2.87 12.33 4.04
C PHE A 67 2.37 12.69 2.64
N GLY A 68 2.81 13.83 2.10
CA GLY A 68 2.25 14.38 0.85
C GLY A 68 2.28 13.42 -0.32
N TYR A 69 3.35 12.66 -0.49
CA TYR A 69 3.46 11.63 -1.52
C TYR A 69 2.45 10.49 -1.31
N ALA A 70 2.36 9.91 -0.11
CA ALA A 70 1.37 8.87 0.18
C ALA A 70 -0.08 9.36 -0.08
N ILE A 71 -0.36 10.65 0.17
CA ILE A 71 -1.65 11.23 -0.20
C ILE A 71 -1.82 11.33 -1.70
N ALA A 72 -0.84 11.90 -2.41
CA ALA A 72 -0.89 12.05 -3.85
C ALA A 72 -1.02 10.70 -4.56
N MET A 73 -0.32 9.67 -4.10
CA MET A 73 -0.38 8.33 -4.68
C MET A 73 -1.69 7.64 -4.32
N TYR A 74 -1.98 7.46 -3.03
CA TYR A 74 -3.06 6.57 -2.59
C TYR A 74 -4.44 7.20 -2.66
N PHE A 75 -4.55 8.52 -2.53
CA PHE A 75 -5.85 9.20 -2.51
C PHE A 75 -6.15 9.99 -3.78
N VAL A 76 -5.17 10.14 -4.69
CA VAL A 76 -5.37 10.89 -5.94
C VAL A 76 -4.98 10.05 -7.15
N LEU A 77 -3.71 9.66 -7.31
CA LEU A 77 -3.23 9.03 -8.54
C LEU A 77 -3.84 7.64 -8.76
N VAL A 78 -3.70 6.72 -7.79
CA VAL A 78 -4.24 5.37 -7.92
C VAL A 78 -5.77 5.41 -8.10
N PRO A 79 -6.56 6.15 -7.29
CA PRO A 79 -7.99 6.30 -7.54
C PRO A 79 -8.33 6.89 -8.92
N SER A 80 -7.53 7.82 -9.44
CA SER A 80 -7.78 8.40 -10.77
C SER A 80 -7.53 7.40 -11.90
N ILE A 81 -6.48 6.58 -11.79
CA ILE A 81 -6.20 5.48 -12.74
C ILE A 81 -7.37 4.49 -12.72
N LEU A 82 -7.78 4.05 -11.52
CA LEU A 82 -8.88 3.09 -11.37
C LEU A 82 -10.22 3.67 -11.83
N LEU A 83 -10.48 4.96 -11.62
CA LEU A 83 -11.69 5.61 -12.13
C LEU A 83 -11.70 5.68 -13.66
N PHE A 84 -10.55 5.95 -14.28
CA PHE A 84 -10.43 5.90 -15.74
C PHE A 84 -10.70 4.47 -16.24
N GLU A 85 -10.08 3.47 -15.63
CA GLU A 85 -10.29 2.07 -15.99
C GLU A 85 -11.73 1.62 -15.79
N TYR A 86 -12.39 2.09 -14.73
CA TYR A 86 -13.82 1.86 -14.49
C TYR A 86 -14.70 2.38 -15.64
N THR A 87 -14.34 3.52 -16.24
CA THR A 87 -15.12 4.09 -17.35
C THR A 87 -14.90 3.38 -18.68
N VAL A 88 -13.80 2.63 -18.83
CA VAL A 88 -13.35 2.09 -20.13
C VAL A 88 -13.40 0.56 -20.20
N PHE A 89 -13.16 -0.15 -19.11
CA PHE A 89 -12.97 -1.61 -19.11
C PHE A 89 -14.07 -2.40 -18.40
N ASP A 90 -14.35 -2.09 -17.13
CA ASP A 90 -15.31 -2.84 -16.31
C ASP A 90 -16.06 -1.86 -15.39
N GLN A 91 -17.37 -2.05 -15.18
CA GLN A 91 -18.19 -1.13 -14.37
C GLN A 91 -18.53 -1.67 -12.98
N SER A 92 -17.84 -2.72 -12.52
CA SER A 92 -17.94 -3.24 -11.16
C SER A 92 -17.12 -2.40 -10.19
N ILE A 93 -17.80 -1.57 -9.41
CA ILE A 93 -17.17 -0.77 -8.33
C ILE A 93 -16.45 -1.69 -7.33
N VAL A 94 -17.04 -2.84 -7.00
CA VAL A 94 -16.48 -3.78 -6.03
C VAL A 94 -15.14 -4.32 -6.54
N PHE A 95 -15.05 -4.66 -7.82
CA PHE A 95 -13.82 -5.10 -8.46
C PHE A 95 -12.69 -4.07 -8.39
N PHE A 96 -12.98 -2.79 -8.65
CA PHE A 96 -11.97 -1.73 -8.53
C PHE A 96 -11.54 -1.45 -7.08
N ILE A 97 -12.45 -1.63 -6.11
CA ILE A 97 -12.07 -1.56 -4.69
C ILE A 97 -11.12 -2.73 -4.33
N VAL A 98 -11.34 -3.93 -4.88
CA VAL A 98 -10.40 -5.06 -4.73
C VAL A 98 -9.04 -4.70 -5.31
N ILE A 99 -8.99 -4.16 -6.54
CA ILE A 99 -7.74 -3.72 -7.18
C ILE A 99 -7.02 -2.71 -6.29
N TYR A 100 -7.73 -1.70 -5.80
CA TYR A 100 -7.18 -0.65 -4.94
C TYR A 100 -6.47 -1.21 -3.70
N PHE A 101 -7.15 -2.04 -2.90
CA PHE A 101 -6.52 -2.62 -1.71
C PHE A 101 -5.37 -3.57 -2.04
N SER A 102 -5.45 -4.27 -3.18
CA SER A 102 -4.38 -5.15 -3.64
C SER A 102 -3.13 -4.36 -4.03
N ILE A 103 -3.29 -3.22 -4.72
CA ILE A 103 -2.18 -2.31 -5.06
C ILE A 103 -1.51 -1.79 -3.80
N LEU A 104 -2.27 -1.27 -2.82
CA LEU A 104 -1.69 -0.71 -1.60
C LEU A 104 -0.85 -1.74 -0.82
N ALA A 105 -1.37 -2.95 -0.67
CA ALA A 105 -0.66 -4.00 0.05
C ALA A 105 0.56 -4.52 -0.73
N LEU A 106 0.41 -4.67 -2.05
CA LEU A 106 1.50 -5.16 -2.89
C LEU A 106 2.61 -4.13 -3.04
N GLU A 107 2.29 -2.84 -3.18
CA GLU A 107 3.27 -1.75 -3.26
C GLU A 107 4.18 -1.72 -2.04
N ASP A 108 3.61 -1.64 -0.83
CA ASP A 108 4.37 -1.64 0.45
C ASP A 108 5.24 -2.91 0.53
N PHE A 109 4.69 -4.08 0.20
CA PHE A 109 5.45 -5.32 0.20
C PHE A 109 6.57 -5.33 -0.85
N THR A 110 6.33 -4.81 -2.05
CA THR A 110 7.31 -4.70 -3.14
C THR A 110 8.42 -3.73 -2.75
N TRP A 111 8.13 -2.66 -2.03
CA TRP A 111 9.15 -1.78 -1.44
C TRP A 111 10.08 -2.56 -0.51
N PHE A 112 9.52 -3.36 0.41
CA PHE A 112 10.34 -4.20 1.29
C PHE A 112 11.09 -5.30 0.55
N LEU A 113 10.57 -5.80 -0.56
CA LEU A 113 11.24 -6.85 -1.31
C LEU A 113 12.40 -6.31 -2.17
N LEU A 114 12.22 -5.14 -2.78
CA LEU A 114 13.09 -4.64 -3.84
C LEU A 114 13.99 -3.47 -3.44
N ASN A 115 13.78 -2.83 -2.29
CA ASN A 115 14.62 -1.71 -1.88
C ASN A 115 16.08 -2.14 -1.65
N PRO A 116 17.04 -1.71 -2.48
CA PRO A 116 18.43 -2.13 -2.35
C PRO A 116 19.21 -1.31 -1.31
N TYR A 117 18.64 -0.19 -0.85
CA TYR A 117 19.29 0.74 0.08
C TYR A 117 19.09 0.37 1.54
N PHE A 118 18.16 -0.54 1.84
CA PHE A 118 17.81 -0.97 3.19
C PHE A 118 17.65 -2.48 3.21
N HIS A 119 18.03 -3.15 4.30
CA HIS A 119 17.74 -4.59 4.49
C HIS A 119 16.26 -4.81 4.86
N SER A 120 15.39 -4.22 4.06
CA SER A 120 13.99 -3.92 4.31
C SER A 120 13.17 -5.18 4.59
N LEU A 121 13.29 -6.22 3.77
CA LEU A 121 12.58 -7.49 4.02
C LEU A 121 13.02 -8.17 5.32
N ARG A 122 14.32 -8.19 5.62
CA ARG A 122 14.84 -8.81 6.85
C ARG A 122 14.33 -8.05 8.08
N GLU A 123 14.35 -6.72 8.02
CA GLU A 123 13.85 -5.87 9.10
C GLU A 123 12.33 -5.98 9.25
N LEU A 124 11.58 -6.15 8.15
CA LEU A 124 10.13 -6.42 8.16
C LEU A 124 9.81 -7.68 8.94
N LEU A 125 10.54 -8.76 8.67
CA LEU A 125 10.32 -10.05 9.32
C LEU A 125 10.68 -10.04 10.81
N LYS A 126 11.60 -9.17 11.26
CA LYS A 126 11.86 -8.96 12.70
C LYS A 126 10.70 -8.25 13.41
N GLY A 127 9.84 -7.56 12.65
CA GLY A 127 8.67 -6.83 13.13
C GLY A 127 8.97 -5.85 14.26
N PRO A 128 8.36 -6.01 15.45
CA PRO A 128 8.57 -5.09 16.56
C PRO A 128 10.02 -5.06 17.08
N ASN A 129 10.83 -6.05 16.73
CA ASN A 129 12.25 -6.13 17.08
C ASN A 129 13.18 -5.62 15.96
N GLY A 130 12.61 -5.15 14.85
CA GLY A 130 13.35 -4.56 13.73
C GLY A 130 13.48 -3.04 13.84
N SER A 131 14.07 -2.45 12.82
CA SER A 131 14.26 -0.99 12.69
C SER A 131 13.10 -0.25 12.01
N ILE A 132 12.08 -0.97 11.53
CA ILE A 132 10.90 -0.37 10.89
C ILE A 132 10.04 0.31 11.95
N TRP A 133 10.05 1.64 11.92
CA TRP A 133 9.39 2.45 12.92
C TRP A 133 7.96 2.84 12.54
N TRP A 134 7.58 2.81 11.26
CA TRP A 134 6.27 3.30 10.81
C TRP A 134 5.15 2.27 11.01
N HIS A 135 5.40 0.98 10.86
CA HIS A 135 4.41 -0.06 11.17
C HIS A 135 4.25 -0.23 12.68
N LYS A 136 3.05 0.04 13.21
CA LYS A 136 2.76 0.07 14.66
C LYS A 136 2.06 -1.19 15.17
N LYS A 137 1.52 -2.01 14.28
CA LYS A 137 0.75 -3.21 14.64
C LYS A 137 1.31 -4.40 13.87
N TRP A 138 1.71 -5.42 14.61
CA TRP A 138 2.38 -6.60 14.07
C TRP A 138 1.60 -7.85 14.40
N VAL A 139 1.68 -8.85 13.53
CA VAL A 139 1.16 -10.19 13.74
C VAL A 139 2.32 -11.17 13.63
N LYS A 140 2.49 -12.01 14.65
CA LYS A 140 3.50 -13.05 14.67
C LYS A 140 3.05 -14.21 13.78
N ILE A 141 3.86 -14.58 12.78
CA ILE A 141 3.56 -15.66 11.81
C ILE A 141 4.43 -16.90 11.98
N GLY A 142 5.50 -16.80 12.77
CA GLY A 142 6.39 -17.90 13.05
C GLY A 142 7.19 -17.63 14.31
N ASN A 143 8.17 -18.48 14.63
CA ASN A 143 8.92 -18.38 15.88
C ASN A 143 9.58 -17.00 16.07
N GLN A 144 10.16 -16.46 14.99
CA GLN A 144 10.87 -15.17 14.97
C GLN A 144 10.41 -14.25 13.83
N CYS A 145 9.32 -14.60 13.13
CA CYS A 145 8.84 -13.85 11.96
C CYS A 145 7.53 -13.12 12.27
N TYR A 146 7.44 -11.89 11.79
CA TYR A 146 6.29 -11.00 11.93
C TYR A 146 5.93 -10.39 10.58
N LEU A 147 4.68 -9.97 10.45
CA LEU A 147 4.21 -9.13 9.36
C LEU A 147 3.32 -8.01 9.90
N PRO A 148 3.24 -6.85 9.22
CA PRO A 148 2.29 -5.80 9.58
C PRO A 148 0.86 -6.32 9.60
N LYS A 149 0.07 -5.91 10.60
CA LYS A 149 -1.35 -6.30 10.72
C LYS A 149 -2.16 -5.83 9.51
N SER A 150 -1.77 -4.71 8.90
CA SER A 150 -2.36 -4.18 7.67
C SER A 150 -2.36 -5.19 6.52
N TYR A 151 -1.34 -6.05 6.41
CA TYR A 151 -1.29 -7.08 5.35
C TYR A 151 -2.38 -8.14 5.54
N PHE A 152 -2.56 -8.63 6.77
CA PHE A 152 -3.65 -9.57 7.07
C PHE A 152 -5.01 -8.95 6.81
N ILE A 153 -5.21 -7.70 7.24
CA ILE A 153 -6.46 -6.98 7.01
C ILE A 153 -6.70 -6.83 5.51
N SER A 154 -5.69 -6.48 4.73
CA SER A 154 -5.81 -6.31 3.28
C SER A 154 -6.17 -7.64 2.60
N ILE A 155 -5.55 -8.76 3.00
CA ILE A 155 -5.90 -10.10 2.51
C ILE A 155 -7.37 -10.43 2.84
N VAL A 156 -7.80 -10.23 4.08
CA VAL A 156 -9.19 -10.50 4.49
C VAL A 156 -10.20 -9.64 3.73
N VAL A 157 -9.90 -8.35 3.56
CA VAL A 157 -10.73 -7.40 2.79
C VAL A 157 -10.81 -7.83 1.33
N VAL A 158 -9.67 -8.09 0.68
CA VAL A 158 -9.60 -8.53 -0.72
C VAL A 158 -10.38 -9.81 -0.93
N LEU A 159 -10.17 -10.83 -0.09
CA LEU A 159 -10.90 -12.11 -0.20
C LEU A 159 -12.41 -11.92 -0.02
N THR A 160 -12.81 -11.12 0.97
CA THR A 160 -14.23 -10.85 1.24
C THR A 160 -14.88 -10.12 0.06
N LEU A 161 -14.21 -9.10 -0.48
CA LEU A 161 -14.72 -8.34 -1.61
C LEU A 161 -14.73 -9.16 -2.91
N LEU A 162 -13.75 -10.03 -3.13
CA LEU A 162 -13.76 -10.97 -4.26
C LEU A 162 -14.94 -11.93 -4.20
N ILE A 163 -15.26 -12.44 -3.00
CA ILE A 163 -16.45 -13.27 -2.79
C ILE A 163 -17.71 -12.44 -3.06
N LEU A 164 -17.84 -11.24 -2.49
CA LEU A 164 -19.00 -10.38 -2.69
C LEU A 164 -19.20 -9.98 -4.16
N ASN A 165 -18.12 -9.76 -4.91
CA ASN A 165 -18.15 -9.45 -6.34
C ASN A 165 -18.72 -10.59 -7.20
N GLN A 166 -18.80 -11.82 -6.68
CA GLN A 166 -19.47 -12.93 -7.39
C GLN A 166 -21.00 -12.90 -7.23
N TYR A 167 -21.51 -12.13 -6.26
CA TYR A 167 -22.93 -12.10 -5.89
C TYR A 167 -23.63 -10.77 -6.23
N ILE A 168 -22.88 -9.76 -6.67
CA ILE A 168 -23.37 -8.43 -7.04
C ILE A 168 -23.05 -8.21 -8.52
#